data_AF-A0A3D4N5X1-F1
#
_entry.id   AF-A0A3D4N5X1-F1
#
_cell.length_a   1.000
_cell.length_b   1.000
_cell.length_c   1.000
_cell.angle_alpha   90.00
_cell.angle_beta   90.00
_cell.angle_gamma   90.00
#
_symmetry.space_group_name_H-M   'P 1'
#
loop_
_entity.id
_entity.type
_entity.pdbx_description
1 polymer ?
#
loop_
_entity_poly.entity_id
_entity_poly.type
_entity_poly.pdbx_seq_one_letter_code
_entity_poly.pdbx_strand_id
1 'polypeptide(L)'
;MDRTVANAHTKTEQDVIGLLATDPKNGLSQQEAARRLAEFGPNAIAGGAGVSAWKILLHNLNNIIVYLLIVAAAVAFAMGDTVEGIAIIIAILIAVLSGFISEYKAQKSVESLQNLVKTIAKVVRDGTVRQVESTALVVGDLLFIEEGDSVTIDGRIIQTSNFACNESALTGESEAVEKEDAVLQGEKISIGDRKNMVHAGTAATRGNAYAIATSAGMDTELGRISSMLDQEKKSSTPLEQQLDKLGKTLIVISAVVALIVTVMGVLAGEQLYAMIKIGIILAIAAVPEALPAVSTITLALGMRTMASHNALVKNLPAVETLGSTTVICTDKTGT
;
A
#
# COMPACT_ATOMS: atom_id res chain seq x y z
N MET A 1 -19.20 -18.16 10.88
CA MET A 1 -18.03 -18.14 11.79
C MET A 1 -17.46 -16.75 11.74
N ASP A 2 -17.04 -16.18 12.88
CA ASP A 2 -16.36 -14.90 12.85
C ASP A 2 -14.94 -15.05 12.33
N ARG A 3 -14.42 -13.99 11.69
CA ARG A 3 -13.06 -13.92 11.14
C ARG A 3 -11.98 -13.78 12.24
N THR A 4 -12.36 -13.92 13.50
CA THR A 4 -11.51 -13.74 14.67
C THR A 4 -12.05 -14.55 15.84
N VAL A 5 -11.17 -15.25 16.57
CA VAL A 5 -11.50 -15.81 17.89
C VAL A 5 -11.13 -14.80 18.97
N ALA A 6 -12.12 -14.10 19.50
CA ALA A 6 -11.91 -13.15 20.59
C ALA A 6 -11.29 -13.84 21.82
N ASN A 7 -10.23 -13.23 22.35
CA ASN A 7 -9.49 -13.70 23.53
C ASN A 7 -9.05 -15.17 23.44
N ALA A 8 -8.56 -15.61 22.27
CA ALA A 8 -8.08 -16.99 22.10
C ALA A 8 -7.04 -17.42 23.16
N HIS A 9 -6.23 -16.49 23.66
CA HIS A 9 -5.22 -16.73 24.70
C HIS A 9 -5.79 -17.18 26.06
N THR A 10 -7.06 -16.90 26.37
CA THR A 10 -7.71 -17.36 27.61
C THR A 10 -8.57 -18.60 27.41
N LYS A 11 -8.68 -19.11 26.17
CA LYS A 11 -9.46 -20.30 25.84
C LYS A 11 -8.59 -21.55 25.90
N THR A 12 -9.23 -22.68 26.24
CA THR A 12 -8.57 -23.99 26.16
C THR A 12 -8.33 -24.36 24.69
N GLU A 13 -7.37 -25.25 24.45
CA GLU A 13 -7.16 -25.84 23.13
C GLU A 13 -8.47 -26.43 22.56
N GLN A 14 -9.21 -27.18 23.38
CA GLN A 14 -10.46 -27.82 22.99
C GLN A 14 -11.54 -26.80 22.61
N ASP A 15 -11.62 -25.67 23.30
CA ASP A 15 -12.56 -24.60 22.97
C ASP A 15 -12.24 -23.98 21.60
N VAL A 16 -10.97 -23.72 21.33
CA VAL A 16 -10.54 -23.13 20.04
C VAL A 16 -10.78 -24.10 18.89
N ILE A 17 -10.44 -25.38 19.08
CA ILE A 17 -10.73 -26.48 18.15
C ILE A 17 -12.23 -26.56 17.86
N GLY A 18 -13.07 -26.54 18.90
CA GLY A 18 -14.53 -26.62 18.77
C GLY A 18 -15.13 -25.41 18.08
N LEU A 19 -14.69 -24.19 18.45
CA LEU A 19 -15.16 -22.94 17.87
C LEU A 19 -14.82 -22.81 16.38
N LEU A 20 -13.65 -23.30 15.97
CA LEU A 20 -13.15 -23.19 14.60
C LEU A 20 -13.41 -24.45 13.75
N ALA A 21 -13.96 -25.51 14.35
CA ALA A 21 -14.18 -26.81 13.73
C ALA A 21 -12.94 -27.32 12.97
N THR A 22 -11.77 -27.25 13.61
CA THR A 22 -10.48 -27.68 13.06
C THR A 22 -10.09 -29.04 13.63
N ASP A 23 -9.48 -29.93 12.85
CA ASP A 23 -8.90 -31.17 13.36
C ASP A 23 -7.48 -30.90 13.90
N PRO A 24 -7.17 -31.20 15.18
CA PRO A 24 -5.85 -30.92 15.77
C PRO A 24 -4.72 -31.78 15.20
N LYS A 25 -5.02 -32.87 14.49
CA LYS A 25 -4.03 -33.75 13.85
C LYS A 25 -4.00 -33.55 12.35
N ASN A 26 -5.16 -33.47 11.72
CA ASN A 26 -5.27 -33.43 10.27
C ASN A 26 -5.37 -32.01 9.69
N GLY A 27 -5.61 -31.01 10.54
CA GLY A 27 -5.91 -29.65 10.13
C GLY A 27 -7.21 -29.54 9.33
N LEU A 28 -7.34 -28.48 8.54
CA LEU A 28 -8.50 -28.30 7.65
C LEU A 28 -8.38 -29.16 6.40
N SER A 29 -9.52 -29.47 5.77
CA SER A 29 -9.50 -29.98 4.41
C SER A 29 -9.19 -28.87 3.42
N GLN A 30 -8.61 -29.20 2.27
CA GLN A 30 -8.39 -28.21 1.21
C GLN A 30 -9.67 -27.52 0.75
N GLN A 31 -10.79 -28.26 0.69
CA GLN A 31 -12.08 -27.70 0.30
C GLN A 31 -12.59 -26.70 1.33
N GLU A 32 -12.45 -26.99 2.62
CA GLU A 32 -12.87 -26.08 3.69
C GLU A 32 -11.99 -24.84 3.73
N ALA A 33 -10.67 -24.99 3.57
CA ALA A 33 -9.76 -23.86 3.49
C ALA A 33 -10.10 -22.94 2.29
N ALA A 34 -10.37 -23.52 1.12
CA ALA A 34 -10.79 -22.77 -0.06
C ALA A 34 -12.15 -22.07 0.13
N ARG A 35 -13.10 -22.72 0.80
CA ARG A 35 -14.41 -22.14 1.15
C ARG A 35 -14.25 -20.94 2.07
N ARG A 36 -13.46 -21.07 3.14
CA ARG A 36 -13.17 -19.97 4.08
C ARG A 36 -12.43 -18.82 3.38
N LEU A 37 -11.49 -19.14 2.49
CA LEU A 37 -10.77 -18.13 1.72
C LEU A 37 -11.72 -17.33 0.81
N ALA A 38 -12.69 -17.99 0.19
CA ALA A 38 -13.70 -17.32 -0.64
C ALA A 38 -14.70 -16.49 0.19
N GLU A 39 -15.08 -16.97 1.38
CA GLU A 39 -16.05 -16.29 2.26
C GLU A 39 -15.43 -15.09 2.99
N PHE A 40 -14.24 -15.27 3.56
CA PHE A 40 -13.60 -14.27 4.40
C PHE A 40 -12.57 -13.43 3.64
N GLY A 41 -12.02 -13.92 2.53
CA GLY A 41 -10.96 -13.24 1.79
C GLY A 41 -9.55 -13.55 2.31
N PRO A 42 -8.50 -13.08 1.61
CA PRO A 42 -7.12 -13.46 1.87
C PRO A 42 -6.56 -12.92 3.18
N ASN A 43 -5.56 -13.62 3.71
CA ASN A 43 -4.71 -13.13 4.80
C ASN A 43 -3.73 -12.07 4.26
N ALA A 44 -4.24 -10.86 4.09
CA ALA A 44 -3.47 -9.71 3.66
C ALA A 44 -3.78 -8.53 4.60
N ILE A 45 -2.73 -7.88 5.09
CA ILE A 45 -2.85 -6.51 5.60
C ILE A 45 -3.17 -5.64 4.39
N ALA A 46 -4.03 -4.63 4.56
CA ALA A 46 -4.46 -3.74 3.50
C ALA A 46 -3.31 -2.86 2.97
N GLY A 47 -2.33 -3.46 2.29
CA GLY A 47 -1.38 -2.78 1.43
C GLY A 47 -2.11 -2.31 0.19
N GLY A 48 -1.99 -1.02 -0.13
CA GLY A 48 -2.78 -0.32 -1.14
C GLY A 48 -3.10 -1.18 -2.36
N ALA A 49 -4.40 -1.28 -2.68
CA ALA A 49 -4.90 -2.02 -3.83
C ALA A 49 -4.03 -1.79 -5.06
N GLY A 50 -3.79 -2.88 -5.82
CA GLY A 50 -2.97 -2.86 -7.02
C GLY A 50 -3.34 -1.73 -7.99
N VAL A 51 -2.43 -1.47 -8.94
CA VAL A 51 -2.50 -0.35 -9.87
C VAL A 51 -3.84 -0.37 -10.63
N SER A 52 -4.76 0.53 -10.27
CA SER A 52 -6.06 0.62 -10.94
C SER A 52 -5.96 1.55 -12.15
N ALA A 53 -5.93 0.97 -13.35
CA ALA A 53 -5.88 1.70 -14.61
C ALA A 53 -7.01 2.74 -14.71
N TRP A 54 -8.23 2.41 -14.25
CA TRP A 54 -9.36 3.34 -14.23
C TRP A 54 -9.14 4.53 -13.31
N LYS A 55 -8.54 4.29 -12.14
CA LYS A 55 -8.23 5.36 -11.18
C LYS A 55 -7.17 6.31 -11.75
N ILE A 56 -6.15 5.77 -12.43
CA ILE A 56 -5.12 6.57 -13.11
C ILE A 56 -5.74 7.40 -14.23
N LEU A 57 -6.60 6.80 -15.06
CA LEU A 57 -7.25 7.51 -16.15
C LEU A 57 -8.13 8.67 -15.63
N LEU A 58 -8.94 8.42 -14.59
CA LEU A 58 -9.77 9.45 -13.95
C LEU A 58 -8.92 10.56 -13.33
N HIS A 59 -7.77 10.21 -12.73
CA HIS A 59 -6.83 11.18 -12.18
C HIS A 59 -6.25 12.09 -13.28
N ASN A 60 -5.83 11.51 -14.42
CA ASN A 60 -5.30 12.28 -15.55
C ASN A 60 -6.37 13.15 -16.22
N LEU A 61 -7.64 12.73 -16.21
CA LEU A 61 -8.75 13.56 -16.68
C LEU A 61 -9.07 14.71 -15.72
N ASN A 62 -8.96 14.49 -14.41
CA ASN A 62 -9.23 15.50 -13.39
C ASN A 62 -8.02 16.41 -13.13
N ASN A 63 -7.44 16.93 -14.21
CA ASN A 63 -6.26 17.78 -14.19
C ASN A 63 -6.63 19.22 -14.62
N ILE A 64 -6.08 20.22 -13.93
CA ILE A 64 -6.30 21.64 -14.23
C ILE A 64 -5.97 22.01 -15.68
N ILE A 65 -4.96 21.37 -16.30
CA ILE A 65 -4.58 21.59 -17.70
C ILE A 65 -5.67 21.11 -18.64
N VAL A 66 -6.24 19.92 -18.36
CA VAL A 66 -7.34 19.35 -19.14
C VAL A 66 -8.55 20.29 -19.07
N TYR A 67 -8.87 20.83 -17.89
CA TYR A 67 -9.92 21.83 -17.76
C TYR A 67 -9.64 23.11 -18.56
N LEU A 68 -8.39 23.60 -18.55
CA LEU A 68 -7.99 24.80 -19.28
C LEU A 68 -8.11 24.60 -20.81
N LEU A 69 -7.71 23.43 -21.30
CA LEU A 69 -7.86 23.04 -22.70
C LEU A 69 -9.32 22.81 -23.09
N ILE A 70 -10.15 22.24 -22.20
CA ILE A 70 -11.59 22.10 -22.42
C ILE A 70 -12.24 23.48 -22.58
N VAL A 71 -11.88 24.46 -21.73
CA VAL A 71 -12.34 25.84 -21.87
C VAL A 71 -11.88 26.45 -23.20
N ALA A 72 -10.63 26.22 -23.59
CA ALA A 72 -10.09 26.67 -24.88
C ALA A 72 -10.87 26.10 -26.08
N ALA A 73 -11.14 24.79 -26.06
CA ALA A 73 -11.91 24.10 -27.09
C ALA A 73 -13.35 24.61 -27.15
N ALA A 74 -14.00 24.81 -26.00
CA ALA A 74 -15.36 25.34 -25.94
C ALA A 74 -15.44 26.76 -26.53
N VAL A 75 -14.45 27.60 -26.24
CA VAL A 75 -14.34 28.94 -26.82
C VAL A 75 -14.13 28.90 -28.33
N ALA A 76 -13.28 28.01 -28.85
CA ALA A 76 -13.06 27.84 -30.29
C ALA A 76 -14.34 27.38 -31.02
N PHE A 77 -15.07 26.40 -30.46
CA PHE A 77 -16.35 25.94 -31.03
C PHE A 77 -17.44 27.01 -31.00
N ALA A 78 -17.55 27.78 -29.91
CA ALA A 78 -18.51 28.88 -29.82
C ALA A 78 -18.29 29.97 -30.88
N MET A 79 -17.06 30.09 -31.39
CA MET A 79 -16.67 31.04 -32.43
C MET A 79 -16.82 30.48 -33.86
N GLY A 80 -17.19 29.21 -34.01
CA GLY A 80 -17.30 28.55 -35.31
C GLY A 80 -15.96 28.08 -35.90
N ASP A 81 -14.85 28.17 -35.14
CA ASP A 81 -13.55 27.63 -35.56
C ASP A 81 -13.48 26.14 -35.24
N THR A 82 -14.18 25.34 -36.06
CA THR A 82 -14.30 23.91 -35.86
C THR A 82 -12.96 23.17 -36.04
N VAL A 83 -12.09 23.68 -36.92
CA VAL A 83 -10.79 23.06 -37.18
C VAL A 83 -9.90 23.20 -35.96
N GLU A 84 -9.83 24.40 -35.38
CA GLU A 84 -9.07 24.64 -34.16
C GLU A 84 -9.65 23.91 -32.95
N GLY A 85 -10.97 23.93 -32.77
CA GLY A 85 -11.63 23.17 -31.69
C GLY A 85 -11.28 21.69 -31.74
N ILE A 86 -11.32 21.07 -32.93
CA ILE A 86 -10.91 19.67 -33.13
C ILE A 86 -9.43 19.46 -32.82
N ALA A 87 -8.55 20.38 -33.24
CA ALA A 87 -7.12 20.28 -32.96
C ALA A 87 -6.82 20.31 -31.45
N ILE A 88 -7.52 21.14 -30.67
CA ILE A 88 -7.39 21.20 -29.21
C ILE A 88 -7.89 19.90 -28.57
N ILE A 89 -9.01 19.34 -29.04
CA ILE A 89 -9.52 18.05 -28.55
C ILE A 89 -8.51 16.92 -28.80
N ILE A 90 -7.87 16.90 -29.97
CA ILE A 90 -6.79 15.93 -30.28
C ILE A 90 -5.61 16.14 -29.33
N ALA A 91 -5.22 17.39 -29.05
CA ALA A 91 -4.14 17.69 -28.12
C ALA A 91 -4.46 17.20 -26.69
N ILE A 92 -5.69 17.41 -26.20
CA ILE A 92 -6.16 16.88 -24.91
C ILE A 92 -6.02 15.36 -24.88
N LEU A 93 -6.46 14.68 -25.95
CA LEU A 93 -6.45 13.23 -26.03
C LEU A 93 -5.01 12.68 -26.00
N ILE A 94 -4.08 13.32 -26.73
CA ILE A 94 -2.66 12.97 -26.71
C ILE A 94 -2.06 13.20 -25.30
N ALA A 95 -2.35 14.33 -24.66
CA ALA A 95 -1.86 14.66 -23.33
C ALA A 95 -2.33 13.64 -22.28
N VAL A 96 -3.64 13.38 -22.22
CA VAL A 96 -4.23 12.42 -21.27
C VAL A 96 -3.71 11.00 -21.50
N LEU A 97 -3.61 10.55 -22.76
CA LEU A 97 -3.06 9.22 -23.07
C LEU A 97 -1.57 9.12 -22.70
N SER A 98 -0.79 10.15 -22.99
CA SER A 98 0.64 10.17 -22.66
C SER A 98 0.87 10.17 -21.15
N GLY A 99 0.08 10.95 -20.41
CA GLY A 99 0.05 10.96 -18.94
C GLY A 99 -0.33 9.58 -18.38
N PHE A 100 -1.44 9.01 -18.85
CA PHE A 100 -1.89 7.68 -18.47
C PHE A 100 -0.82 6.60 -18.73
N ILE A 101 -0.24 6.55 -19.93
CA ILE A 101 0.79 5.55 -20.28
C ILE A 101 2.02 5.71 -19.39
N SER A 102 2.46 6.96 -19.15
CA SER A 102 3.65 7.25 -18.35
C SER A 102 3.44 6.88 -16.89
N GLU A 103 2.30 7.27 -16.30
CA GLU A 103 1.95 6.97 -14.91
C GLU A 103 1.69 5.47 -14.73
N TYR A 104 0.98 4.82 -15.65
CA TYR A 104 0.71 3.38 -15.60
C TYR A 104 2.01 2.56 -15.66
N LYS A 105 2.92 2.88 -16.59
CA LYS A 105 4.23 2.21 -16.67
C LYS A 105 5.02 2.38 -15.38
N ALA A 106 5.05 3.60 -14.83
CA ALA A 106 5.78 3.88 -13.61
C ALA A 106 5.21 3.10 -12.40
N GLN A 107 3.89 3.11 -12.21
CA GLN A 107 3.25 2.36 -11.13
C GLN A 107 3.42 0.84 -11.30
N LYS A 108 3.37 0.32 -12.54
CA LYS A 108 3.57 -1.12 -12.81
C LYS A 108 4.99 -1.59 -12.46
N SER A 109 6.00 -0.76 -12.71
CA SER A 109 7.37 -1.06 -12.29
C SER A 109 7.49 -1.19 -10.77
N VAL A 110 6.80 -0.34 -10.01
CA VAL A 110 6.78 -0.41 -8.54
C VAL A 110 6.06 -1.66 -8.04
N GLU A 111 4.90 -1.98 -8.60
CA GLU A 111 4.15 -3.19 -8.25
C GLU A 111 4.98 -4.47 -8.48
N SER A 112 5.77 -4.51 -9.56
CA SER A 112 6.66 -5.65 -9.83
C SER A 112 7.75 -5.84 -8.77
N LEU A 113 8.22 -4.76 -8.15
CA LEU A 113 9.19 -4.81 -7.05
C LEU A 113 8.55 -5.29 -5.74
N GLN A 114 7.30 -4.89 -5.47
CA GLN A 114 6.56 -5.35 -4.29
C GLN A 114 6.23 -6.86 -4.35
N ASN A 115 5.94 -7.38 -5.56
CA ASN A 115 5.62 -8.79 -5.77
C ASN A 115 6.80 -9.77 -5.59
N LEU A 116 8.03 -9.26 -5.40
CA LEU A 116 9.20 -10.08 -5.11
C LEU A 116 9.23 -10.63 -3.67
N VAL A 117 8.36 -10.14 -2.78
CA VAL A 117 8.28 -10.58 -1.37
C VAL A 117 7.01 -11.40 -1.15
N LYS A 118 7.00 -12.65 -1.61
CA LYS A 118 5.98 -13.62 -1.23
C LYS A 118 6.47 -14.44 -0.04
N THR A 119 5.80 -14.31 1.09
CA THR A 119 6.11 -15.13 2.28
C THR A 119 5.34 -16.45 2.21
N ILE A 120 6.05 -17.55 2.43
CA ILE A 120 5.49 -18.91 2.46
C ILE A 120 5.27 -19.31 3.92
N ALA A 121 4.16 -20.00 4.21
CA ALA A 121 3.87 -20.59 5.51
C ALA A 121 3.64 -22.10 5.38
N LYS A 122 3.94 -22.86 6.44
CA LYS A 122 3.68 -24.30 6.52
C LYS A 122 2.38 -24.54 7.30
N VAL A 123 1.47 -25.30 6.68
CA VAL A 123 0.19 -25.69 7.26
C VAL A 123 -0.02 -27.18 7.16
N VAL A 124 -0.72 -27.76 8.13
CA VAL A 124 -1.26 -29.11 8.03
C VAL A 124 -2.66 -28.99 7.42
N ARG A 125 -2.84 -29.58 6.23
CA ARG A 125 -4.14 -29.75 5.59
C ARG A 125 -4.27 -31.17 5.06
N ASP A 126 -5.43 -31.78 5.23
CA ASP A 126 -5.68 -33.19 4.89
C ASP A 126 -4.63 -34.14 5.52
N GLY A 127 -4.15 -33.86 6.74
CA GLY A 127 -3.14 -34.68 7.44
C GLY A 127 -1.71 -34.54 6.93
N THR A 128 -1.44 -33.62 6.01
CA THR A 128 -0.11 -33.43 5.39
C THR A 128 0.39 -32.01 5.58
N VAL A 129 1.67 -31.86 5.94
CA VAL A 129 2.34 -30.55 5.98
C VAL A 129 2.53 -30.07 4.54
N ARG A 130 2.07 -28.85 4.25
CA ARG A 130 2.13 -28.21 2.95
C ARG A 130 2.62 -26.78 3.09
N GLN A 131 3.38 -26.34 2.11
CA GLN A 131 3.74 -24.94 1.96
C GLN A 131 2.66 -24.21 1.17
N VAL A 132 2.14 -23.11 1.72
CA VAL A 132 1.14 -22.25 1.09
C VAL A 132 1.60 -20.80 1.13
N GLU A 133 1.18 -20.00 0.17
CA GLU A 133 1.39 -18.55 0.24
C GLU A 133 0.67 -17.98 1.47
N SER A 134 1.30 -17.04 2.17
CA SER A 134 0.74 -16.45 3.40
C SER A 134 -0.67 -15.88 3.19
N THR A 135 -0.97 -15.38 1.98
CA THR A 135 -2.27 -14.83 1.57
C THR A 135 -3.39 -15.88 1.50
N ALA A 136 -3.04 -17.16 1.34
CA ALA A 136 -3.96 -18.29 1.29
C ALA A 136 -4.24 -18.94 2.66
N LEU A 137 -3.66 -18.40 3.73
CA LEU A 137 -3.97 -18.79 5.10
C LEU A 137 -5.36 -18.29 5.51
N VAL A 138 -6.06 -19.11 6.27
CA VAL A 138 -7.39 -18.81 6.79
C VAL A 138 -7.49 -19.12 8.28
N VAL A 139 -8.44 -18.47 8.96
CA VAL A 139 -8.73 -18.78 10.36
C VAL A 139 -9.17 -20.24 10.50
N GLY A 140 -8.57 -20.93 11.46
CA GLY A 140 -8.71 -22.38 11.67
C GLY A 140 -7.66 -23.24 10.99
N ASP A 141 -6.77 -22.71 10.14
CA ASP A 141 -5.63 -23.48 9.66
C ASP A 141 -4.77 -23.98 10.83
N LEU A 142 -4.32 -25.23 10.74
CA LEU A 142 -3.32 -25.78 11.64
C LEU A 142 -1.92 -25.44 11.10
N LEU A 143 -1.26 -24.49 11.73
CA LEU A 143 0.08 -24.03 11.40
C LEU A 143 1.10 -25.03 11.95
N PHE A 144 2.13 -25.30 11.16
CA PHE A 144 3.35 -25.95 11.64
C PHE A 144 4.48 -24.93 11.51
N ILE A 145 5.09 -24.56 12.64
CA ILE A 145 6.11 -23.51 12.69
C ILE A 145 7.37 -24.14 13.26
N GLU A 146 8.49 -24.00 12.54
CA GLU A 146 9.80 -24.47 13.00
C GLU A 146 10.84 -23.35 12.95
N GLU A 147 11.98 -23.59 13.57
CA GLU A 147 13.10 -22.65 13.62
C GLU A 147 13.43 -22.04 12.26
N GLY A 148 13.53 -20.70 12.23
CA GLY A 148 13.77 -19.92 11.01
C GLY A 148 12.52 -19.49 10.25
N ASP A 149 11.35 -20.05 10.56
CA ASP A 149 10.09 -19.63 9.92
C ASP A 149 9.60 -18.27 10.44
N SER A 150 9.05 -17.46 9.54
CA SER A 150 8.32 -16.25 9.90
C SER A 150 6.84 -16.57 10.13
N VAL A 151 6.27 -16.04 11.21
CA VAL A 151 4.85 -16.16 11.52
C VAL A 151 4.08 -15.10 10.75
N THR A 152 3.10 -15.51 9.95
CA THR A 152 2.36 -14.63 9.00
C THR A 152 0.88 -14.46 9.32
N ILE A 153 0.41 -15.11 10.39
CA ILE A 153 -0.97 -15.09 10.86
C ILE A 153 -0.97 -15.29 12.39
N ASP A 154 -1.96 -14.73 13.09
CA ASP A 154 -2.06 -14.91 14.55
C ASP A 154 -2.66 -16.28 14.87
N GLY A 155 -2.10 -16.99 15.86
CA GLY A 155 -2.53 -18.34 16.20
C GLY A 155 -2.40 -18.70 17.67
N ARG A 156 -3.25 -19.63 18.12
CA ARG A 156 -3.21 -20.23 19.46
C ARG A 156 -2.37 -21.50 19.41
N ILE A 157 -1.31 -21.56 20.21
CA ILE A 157 -0.42 -22.73 20.28
C ILE A 157 -1.15 -23.90 20.93
N ILE A 158 -1.17 -25.05 20.26
CA ILE A 158 -1.79 -26.28 20.78
C ILE A 158 -0.75 -27.31 21.21
N GLN A 159 0.45 -27.22 20.64
CA GLN A 159 1.56 -28.09 20.98
C GLN A 159 2.86 -27.35 20.71
N THR A 160 3.85 -27.51 21.59
CA THR A 160 5.18 -26.89 21.47
C THR A 160 6.25 -27.90 21.87
N SER A 161 7.42 -27.83 21.23
CA SER A 161 8.63 -28.54 21.63
C SER A 161 9.81 -27.59 21.59
N ASN A 162 10.18 -27.09 22.78
CA ASN A 162 11.29 -26.15 22.97
C ASN A 162 11.19 -24.90 22.08
N PHE A 163 9.96 -24.43 21.84
CA PHE A 163 9.66 -23.35 20.90
C PHE A 163 9.87 -21.97 21.52
N ALA A 164 10.53 -21.09 20.78
CA ALA A 164 10.68 -19.69 21.14
C ALA A 164 10.50 -18.80 19.91
N CYS A 165 9.99 -17.59 20.12
CA CYS A 165 9.79 -16.59 19.08
C CYS A 165 10.49 -15.28 19.42
N ASN A 166 11.05 -14.62 18.42
CA ASN A 166 11.42 -13.22 18.51
C ASN A 166 10.19 -12.36 18.19
N GLU A 167 9.73 -11.59 19.17
CA GLU A 167 8.53 -10.74 19.07
C GLU A 167 8.86 -9.25 18.96
N SER A 168 10.10 -8.90 18.59
CA SER A 168 10.57 -7.51 18.50
C SER A 168 9.69 -6.63 17.62
N ALA A 169 9.08 -7.19 16.57
CA ALA A 169 8.15 -6.48 15.70
C ALA A 169 6.90 -5.93 16.41
N LEU A 170 6.53 -6.50 17.57
CA LEU A 170 5.34 -6.11 18.35
C LEU A 170 5.70 -5.51 19.71
N THR A 171 6.81 -5.93 20.31
CA THR A 171 7.20 -5.53 21.67
C THR A 171 8.40 -4.58 21.72
N GLY A 172 9.20 -4.49 20.66
CA GLY A 172 10.48 -3.77 20.66
C GLY A 172 11.60 -4.47 21.45
N GLU A 173 11.41 -5.73 21.85
CA GLU A 173 12.42 -6.51 22.58
C GLU A 173 12.85 -7.73 21.75
N SER A 174 14.16 -7.98 21.64
CA SER A 174 14.78 -9.01 20.77
C SER A 174 15.09 -10.29 21.52
N GLU A 175 14.93 -10.29 22.84
CA GLU A 175 15.03 -11.52 23.60
C GLU A 175 13.93 -12.48 23.16
N ALA A 176 14.34 -13.71 22.84
CA ALA A 176 13.40 -14.73 22.41
C ALA A 176 12.46 -15.10 23.58
N VAL A 177 11.16 -15.01 23.33
CA VAL A 177 10.14 -15.36 24.30
C VAL A 177 9.83 -16.85 24.15
N GLU A 178 10.03 -17.60 25.24
CA GLU A 178 9.63 -19.01 25.29
C GLU A 178 8.10 -19.12 25.27
N LYS A 179 7.61 -20.04 24.45
CA LYS A 179 6.20 -20.22 24.17
C LYS A 179 5.68 -21.53 24.74
N GLU A 180 4.45 -21.50 25.22
CA GLU A 180 3.80 -22.58 25.97
C GLU A 180 2.41 -22.87 25.37
N ASP A 181 1.84 -24.04 25.61
CA ASP A 181 0.47 -24.39 25.21
C ASP A 181 -0.56 -24.15 26.33
N ALA A 182 -0.10 -23.82 27.55
CA ALA A 182 -0.93 -23.62 28.72
C ALA A 182 -1.95 -22.47 28.56
N VAL A 183 -3.12 -22.62 29.19
CA VAL A 183 -4.16 -21.59 29.18
C VAL A 183 -3.78 -20.47 30.15
N LEU A 184 -3.88 -19.22 29.70
CA LEU A 184 -3.57 -18.06 30.53
C LEU A 184 -4.81 -17.58 31.28
N GLN A 185 -4.64 -17.17 32.54
CA GLN A 185 -5.71 -16.61 33.38
C GLN A 185 -5.58 -15.09 33.48
N GLY A 186 -6.69 -14.38 33.32
CA GLY A 186 -6.76 -12.92 33.43
C GLY A 186 -7.51 -12.27 32.25
N GLU A 187 -8.22 -11.17 32.52
CA GLU A 187 -9.03 -10.49 31.50
C GLU A 187 -8.21 -9.55 30.58
N LYS A 188 -7.06 -9.06 31.05
CA LYS A 188 -6.20 -8.12 30.33
C LYS A 188 -4.74 -8.54 30.40
N ILE A 189 -4.34 -9.41 29.47
CA ILE A 189 -2.95 -9.85 29.31
C ILE A 189 -2.34 -9.05 28.14
N SER A 190 -1.18 -8.44 28.38
CA SER A 190 -0.43 -7.68 27.37
C SER A 190 0.00 -8.61 26.23
N ILE A 191 0.25 -8.08 25.03
CA ILE A 191 0.59 -8.93 23.86
C ILE A 191 1.86 -9.76 24.14
N GLY A 192 2.91 -9.15 24.70
CA GLY A 192 4.16 -9.86 25.02
C GLY A 192 4.02 -10.94 26.10
N ASP A 193 3.02 -10.83 26.97
CA ASP A 193 2.75 -11.83 28.01
C ASP A 193 1.90 -13.01 27.50
N ARG A 194 1.37 -12.94 26.27
CA ARG A 194 0.58 -14.02 25.65
C ARG A 194 1.50 -15.13 25.14
N LYS A 195 2.19 -15.81 26.05
CA LYS A 195 3.12 -16.92 25.74
C LYS A 195 2.48 -18.10 25.01
N ASN A 196 1.16 -18.17 25.02
CA ASN A 196 0.40 -19.25 24.41
C ASN A 196 -0.16 -18.91 23.01
N MET A 197 0.28 -17.77 22.48
CA MET A 197 -0.03 -17.27 21.15
C MET A 197 1.25 -17.09 20.32
N VAL A 198 1.08 -17.23 19.01
CA VAL A 198 2.00 -16.72 17.99
C VAL A 198 1.34 -15.57 17.25
N HIS A 199 2.13 -14.60 16.82
CA HIS A 199 1.64 -13.36 16.23
C HIS A 199 2.25 -13.10 14.85
N ALA A 200 1.47 -12.56 13.93
CA ALA A 200 1.96 -12.16 12.61
C ALA A 200 3.09 -11.12 12.75
N GLY A 201 4.18 -11.30 12.00
CA GLY A 201 5.35 -10.44 12.03
C GLY A 201 6.46 -10.90 12.99
N THR A 202 6.24 -11.95 13.78
CA THR A 202 7.27 -12.56 14.62
C THR A 202 8.03 -13.66 13.86
N ALA A 203 9.14 -14.13 14.41
CA ALA A 203 9.94 -15.19 13.81
C ALA A 203 10.32 -16.27 14.83
N ALA A 204 10.23 -17.53 14.43
CA ALA A 204 10.65 -18.66 15.26
C ALA A 204 12.18 -18.70 15.37
N THR A 205 12.69 -18.66 16.59
CA THR A 205 14.14 -18.65 16.87
C THR A 205 14.68 -20.01 17.26
N ARG A 206 13.84 -20.91 17.77
CA ARG A 206 14.21 -22.28 18.17
C ARG A 206 12.97 -23.17 18.24
N GLY A 207 13.18 -24.46 18.04
CA GLY A 207 12.18 -25.50 18.29
C GLY A 207 11.07 -25.53 17.25
N ASN A 208 9.95 -26.17 17.59
CA ASN A 208 8.77 -26.17 16.74
C ASN A 208 7.46 -26.12 17.52
N ALA A 209 6.40 -25.66 16.87
CA ALA A 209 5.06 -25.59 17.43
C ALA A 209 3.98 -25.85 16.39
N TYR A 210 2.87 -26.39 16.88
CA TYR A 210 1.59 -26.42 16.19
C TYR A 210 0.70 -25.35 16.78
N ALA A 211 0.07 -24.54 15.92
CA ALA A 211 -0.83 -23.49 16.35
C ALA A 211 -2.06 -23.42 15.43
N ILE A 212 -3.23 -23.16 15.99
CA ILE A 212 -4.44 -22.96 15.20
C ILE A 212 -4.57 -21.46 14.89
N ALA A 213 -4.72 -21.10 13.62
CA ALA A 213 -4.92 -19.73 13.19
C ALA A 213 -6.21 -19.14 13.78
N THR A 214 -6.11 -17.98 14.43
CA THR A 214 -7.21 -17.35 15.18
C THR A 214 -7.67 -16.02 14.61
N SER A 215 -6.79 -15.29 13.91
CA SER A 215 -7.08 -14.02 13.26
C SER A 215 -6.25 -13.89 11.99
N ALA A 216 -6.79 -13.29 10.92
CA ALA A 216 -6.12 -13.12 9.64
C ALA A 216 -6.20 -11.68 9.11
N GLY A 217 -5.22 -11.27 8.31
CA GLY A 217 -5.18 -9.97 7.66
C GLY A 217 -5.24 -8.82 8.66
N MET A 218 -6.19 -7.90 8.45
CA MET A 218 -6.41 -6.72 9.30
C MET A 218 -6.83 -7.05 10.74
N ASP A 219 -7.33 -8.26 10.99
CA ASP A 219 -7.79 -8.67 12.32
C ASP A 219 -6.64 -9.17 13.22
N THR A 220 -5.45 -9.41 12.66
CA THR A 220 -4.23 -9.72 13.43
C THR A 220 -3.77 -8.53 14.26
N GLU A 221 -2.97 -8.75 15.31
CA GLU A 221 -2.42 -7.64 16.10
C GLU A 221 -1.55 -6.72 15.24
N LEU A 222 -0.76 -7.27 14.30
CA LEU A 222 0.00 -6.48 13.32
C LEU A 222 -0.92 -5.70 12.36
N GLY A 223 -2.02 -6.31 11.92
CA GLY A 223 -3.05 -5.66 11.10
C GLY A 223 -3.75 -4.51 11.82
N ARG A 224 -4.03 -4.66 13.11
CA ARG A 224 -4.59 -3.61 13.96
C ARG A 224 -3.62 -2.45 14.14
N ILE A 225 -2.34 -2.72 14.40
CA ILE A 225 -1.29 -1.69 14.43
C ILE A 225 -1.24 -0.95 13.08
N SER A 226 -1.25 -1.67 11.96
CA SER A 226 -1.29 -1.06 10.62
C SER A 226 -2.52 -0.17 10.43
N SER A 227 -3.69 -0.58 10.92
CA SER A 227 -4.92 0.23 10.82
C SER A 227 -4.87 1.52 11.62
N MET A 228 -4.16 1.54 12.75
CA MET A 228 -3.95 2.74 13.56
C MET A 228 -3.01 3.71 12.84
N LEU A 229 -2.00 3.20 12.13
CA LEU A 229 -1.08 4.01 11.32
C LEU A 229 -1.74 4.55 10.05
N ASP A 230 -2.59 3.76 9.37
CA ASP A 230 -3.30 4.21 8.15
C ASP A 230 -4.38 5.28 8.41
N GLN A 231 -4.81 5.45 9.67
CA GLN A 231 -5.72 6.54 10.05
C GLN A 231 -5.03 7.91 10.09
N GLU A 232 -3.69 7.96 10.13
CA GLU A 232 -2.95 9.18 9.86
C GLU A 232 -2.99 9.47 8.36
N LYS A 233 -3.65 10.56 7.97
CA LYS A 233 -3.72 11.00 6.57
C LYS A 233 -2.31 10.98 5.97
N LYS A 234 -2.11 10.18 4.90
CA LYS A 234 -0.90 10.25 4.06
C LYS A 234 -0.56 11.71 3.80
N SER A 235 0.48 12.19 4.48
CA SER A 235 1.04 13.51 4.24
C SER A 235 1.76 13.47 2.89
N SER A 236 1.50 14.45 2.03
CA SER A 236 2.26 14.64 0.79
C SER A 236 3.75 14.72 1.08
N THR A 237 4.57 14.11 0.22
CA THR A 237 6.03 14.09 0.42
C THR A 237 6.64 15.50 0.28
N PRO A 238 7.84 15.75 0.81
CA PRO A 238 8.50 17.05 0.64
C PRO A 238 8.67 17.45 -0.84
N LEU A 239 8.96 16.52 -1.75
CA LEU A 239 9.08 16.74 -3.19
C LEU A 239 7.72 17.02 -3.80
N GLU A 240 6.68 16.27 -3.44
CA GLU A 240 5.31 16.57 -3.88
C GLU A 240 4.89 17.98 -3.47
N GLN A 241 5.20 18.39 -2.24
CA GLN A 241 4.92 19.76 -1.76
C GLN A 241 5.73 20.82 -2.53
N GLN A 242 7.00 20.55 -2.83
CA GLN A 242 7.84 21.46 -3.61
C GLN A 242 7.38 21.56 -5.06
N LEU A 243 7.01 20.45 -5.69
CA LEU A 243 6.49 20.40 -7.05
C LEU A 243 5.13 21.09 -7.15
N ASP A 244 4.24 20.89 -6.18
CA ASP A 244 2.94 21.58 -6.12
C ASP A 244 3.13 23.10 -5.92
N LYS A 245 4.06 23.51 -5.04
CA LYS A 245 4.40 24.91 -4.86
C LYS A 245 4.98 25.52 -6.15
N LEU A 246 5.92 24.83 -6.80
CA LEU A 246 6.52 25.26 -8.07
C LEU A 246 5.45 25.38 -9.16
N GLY A 247 4.59 24.36 -9.29
CA GLY A 247 3.49 24.34 -10.24
C GLY A 247 2.52 25.50 -10.02
N LYS A 248 2.09 25.74 -8.78
CA LYS A 248 1.24 26.88 -8.41
C LYS A 248 1.91 28.22 -8.72
N THR A 249 3.20 28.37 -8.39
CA THR A 249 3.95 29.60 -8.70
C THR A 249 4.02 29.84 -10.20
N LEU A 250 4.32 28.83 -11.01
CA LEU A 250 4.36 28.95 -12.46
C LEU A 250 2.99 29.27 -13.05
N ILE A 251 1.91 28.64 -12.57
CA ILE A 251 0.54 28.94 -13.00
C ILE A 251 0.18 30.39 -12.70
N VAL A 252 0.49 30.89 -11.49
CA VAL A 252 0.20 32.28 -11.11
C VAL A 252 0.99 33.26 -11.98
N ILE A 253 2.29 33.05 -12.18
CA ILE A 253 3.13 33.90 -13.02
C ILE A 253 2.57 33.92 -14.45
N SER A 254 2.29 32.76 -15.02
CA SER A 254 1.80 32.63 -16.39
C SER A 254 0.42 33.24 -16.58
N ALA A 255 -0.47 33.11 -15.59
CA ALA A 255 -1.77 33.77 -15.61
C ALA A 255 -1.64 35.31 -15.58
N VAL A 256 -0.72 35.85 -14.76
CA VAL A 256 -0.45 37.29 -14.71
C VAL A 256 0.13 37.78 -16.04
N VAL A 257 1.10 37.09 -16.61
CA VAL A 257 1.68 37.46 -17.91
C VAL A 257 0.63 37.35 -19.02
N ALA A 258 -0.15 36.27 -19.04
CA ALA A 258 -1.24 36.09 -20.00
C ALA A 258 -2.27 37.22 -19.91
N LEU A 259 -2.63 37.64 -18.69
CA LEU A 259 -3.54 38.76 -18.46
C LEU A 259 -2.94 40.07 -18.98
N ILE A 260 -1.68 40.36 -18.65
CA ILE A 260 -1.00 41.59 -19.09
C ILE A 260 -0.94 41.64 -20.63
N VAL A 261 -0.51 40.56 -21.28
CA VAL A 261 -0.43 40.46 -22.74
C VAL A 261 -1.81 40.64 -23.37
N THR A 262 -2.83 39.99 -22.79
CA THR A 262 -4.21 40.10 -23.29
C THR A 262 -4.72 41.54 -23.20
N VAL A 263 -4.54 42.20 -22.05
CA VAL A 263 -5.00 43.58 -21.82
C VAL A 263 -4.24 44.55 -22.71
N MET A 264 -2.91 44.44 -22.81
CA MET A 264 -2.11 45.32 -23.67
C MET A 264 -2.48 45.17 -25.14
N GLY A 265 -2.70 43.94 -25.61
CA GLY A 265 -3.13 43.70 -26.99
C GLY A 265 -4.49 44.33 -27.30
N VAL A 266 -5.47 44.19 -26.38
CA VAL A 266 -6.78 44.84 -26.53
C VAL A 266 -6.64 46.36 -26.56
N LEU A 267 -5.80 46.94 -25.69
CA LEU A 267 -5.52 48.38 -25.67
C LEU A 267 -4.80 48.85 -26.95
N ALA A 268 -4.02 47.98 -27.60
CA ALA A 268 -3.38 48.24 -28.89
C ALA A 268 -4.36 48.15 -30.08
N GLY A 269 -5.62 47.81 -29.84
CA GLY A 269 -6.67 47.74 -30.87
C GLY A 269 -6.89 46.34 -31.46
N GLU A 270 -6.23 45.31 -30.91
CA GLU A 270 -6.45 43.93 -31.34
C GLU A 270 -7.80 43.38 -30.90
N GLN A 271 -8.29 42.37 -31.61
CA GLN A 271 -9.55 41.71 -31.25
C GLN A 271 -9.41 40.98 -29.90
N LEU A 272 -10.35 41.24 -28.99
CA LEU A 272 -10.39 40.61 -27.66
C LEU A 272 -10.28 39.08 -27.71
N TYR A 273 -10.91 38.45 -28.70
CA TYR A 273 -10.83 37.01 -28.91
C TYR A 273 -9.40 36.53 -29.22
N ALA A 274 -8.73 37.18 -30.19
CA ALA A 274 -7.37 36.82 -30.56
C ALA A 274 -6.43 36.94 -29.36
N MET A 275 -6.65 37.95 -28.52
CA MET A 275 -5.85 38.18 -27.31
C MET A 275 -6.14 37.16 -26.20
N ILE A 276 -7.42 36.81 -25.95
CA ILE A 276 -7.79 35.73 -25.01
C ILE A 276 -7.18 34.41 -25.46
N LYS A 277 -7.23 34.10 -26.75
CA LYS A 277 -6.65 32.90 -27.35
C LYS A 277 -5.14 32.82 -27.12
N ILE A 278 -4.41 33.91 -27.38
CA ILE A 278 -2.96 33.99 -27.10
C ILE A 278 -2.69 33.83 -25.59
N GLY A 279 -3.51 34.43 -24.73
CA GLY A 279 -3.40 34.29 -23.28
C GLY A 279 -3.56 32.84 -22.80
N ILE A 280 -4.51 32.09 -23.37
CA ILE A 280 -4.71 30.67 -23.07
C ILE A 280 -3.50 29.83 -23.54
N ILE A 281 -3.01 30.06 -24.78
CA ILE A 281 -1.83 29.36 -25.31
C ILE A 281 -0.61 29.61 -24.42
N LEU A 282 -0.42 30.85 -23.97
CA LEU A 282 0.68 31.23 -23.09
C LEU A 282 0.58 30.55 -21.72
N ALA A 283 -0.64 30.50 -21.15
CA ALA A 283 -0.89 29.84 -19.88
C ALA A 283 -0.58 28.33 -19.96
N ILE A 284 -1.00 27.65 -21.04
CA ILE A 284 -0.75 26.22 -21.27
C ILE A 284 0.74 25.94 -21.45
N ALA A 285 1.43 26.74 -22.27
CA ALA A 285 2.84 26.54 -22.59
C ALA A 285 3.76 26.56 -21.36
N ALA A 286 3.32 27.18 -20.26
CA ALA A 286 4.10 27.32 -19.05
C ALA A 286 3.79 26.27 -17.98
N VAL A 287 2.81 25.38 -18.19
CA VAL A 287 2.51 24.34 -17.20
C VAL A 287 3.47 23.15 -17.38
N PRO A 288 4.23 22.79 -16.33
CA PRO A 288 5.23 21.73 -16.43
C PRO A 288 4.59 20.34 -16.24
N GLU A 289 3.86 19.87 -17.25
CA GLU A 289 3.11 18.61 -17.24
C GLU A 289 4.00 17.36 -17.04
N ALA A 290 5.28 17.44 -17.44
CA ALA A 290 6.22 16.34 -17.31
C ALA A 290 6.72 16.09 -15.87
N LEU A 291 6.55 17.05 -14.94
CA LEU A 291 7.16 16.97 -13.61
C LEU A 291 6.69 15.76 -12.77
N PRO A 292 5.39 15.42 -12.68
CA PRO A 292 4.93 14.25 -11.92
C PRO A 292 5.49 12.94 -12.48
N ALA A 293 5.55 12.82 -13.81
CA ALA A 293 6.09 11.64 -14.49
C ALA A 293 7.60 11.50 -14.24
N VAL A 294 8.36 12.60 -14.40
CA VAL A 294 9.81 12.63 -14.15
C VAL A 294 10.11 12.28 -12.70
N SER A 295 9.36 12.84 -11.75
CA SER A 295 9.48 12.53 -10.33
C SER A 295 9.26 11.03 -10.06
N THR A 296 8.15 10.47 -10.54
CA THR A 296 7.81 9.06 -10.33
C THR A 296 8.86 8.12 -10.94
N ILE A 297 9.35 8.40 -12.15
CA ILE A 297 10.42 7.63 -12.80
C ILE A 297 11.72 7.72 -12.00
N THR A 298 12.06 8.90 -11.50
CA THR A 298 13.28 9.13 -10.73
C THR A 298 13.24 8.36 -9.39
N LEU A 299 12.11 8.43 -8.67
CA LEU A 299 11.90 7.66 -7.45
C LEU A 299 11.91 6.15 -7.70
N ALA A 300 11.34 5.68 -8.82
CA ALA A 300 11.38 4.27 -9.20
C ALA A 300 12.82 3.79 -9.48
N LEU A 301 13.64 4.62 -10.14
CA LEU A 301 15.07 4.33 -10.32
C LEU A 301 15.82 4.32 -8.97
N GLY A 302 15.50 5.25 -8.06
CA GLY A 302 16.05 5.28 -6.71
C GLY A 302 15.71 4.01 -5.92
N MET A 303 14.46 3.57 -5.97
CA MET A 303 14.01 2.30 -5.38
C MET A 303 14.76 1.10 -5.94
N ARG A 304 14.99 1.05 -7.27
CA ARG A 304 15.77 -0.02 -7.91
C ARG A 304 17.22 -0.04 -7.41
N THR A 305 17.84 1.12 -7.25
CA THR A 305 19.20 1.25 -6.70
C THR A 305 19.26 0.83 -5.23
N MET A 306 18.25 1.17 -4.41
CA MET A 306 18.17 0.69 -3.03
C MET A 306 18.01 -0.84 -2.96
N ALA A 307 17.15 -1.40 -3.82
CA ALA A 307 16.94 -2.85 -3.89
C ALA A 307 18.21 -3.61 -4.27
N SER A 308 19.07 -3.07 -5.16
CA SER A 308 20.36 -3.69 -5.48
C SER A 308 21.36 -3.67 -4.30
N HIS A 309 21.10 -2.87 -3.26
CA HIS A 309 21.85 -2.84 -2.01
C HIS A 309 21.10 -3.54 -0.86
N ASN A 310 20.18 -4.45 -1.18
CA ASN A 310 19.35 -5.20 -0.21
C ASN A 310 18.43 -4.32 0.66
N ALA A 311 18.16 -3.08 0.26
CA ALA A 311 17.20 -2.20 0.93
C ALA A 311 15.89 -2.16 0.13
N LEU A 312 14.89 -2.92 0.57
CA LEU A 312 13.59 -3.01 -0.09
C LEU A 312 12.66 -1.89 0.38
N VAL A 313 12.22 -1.04 -0.56
CA VAL A 313 11.30 0.07 -0.27
C VAL A 313 9.89 -0.29 -0.70
N LYS A 314 8.94 -0.27 0.25
CA LYS A 314 7.55 -0.69 0.01
C LYS A 314 6.69 0.38 -0.69
N ASN A 315 7.06 1.65 -0.66
CA ASN A 315 6.32 2.74 -1.33
C ASN A 315 7.28 3.77 -1.93
N LEU A 316 6.89 4.42 -3.05
CA LEU A 316 7.72 5.43 -3.72
C LEU A 316 8.10 6.62 -2.83
N PRO A 317 7.16 7.19 -2.03
CA PRO A 317 7.46 8.26 -1.09
C PRO A 317 8.65 8.01 -0.16
N ALA A 318 8.81 6.78 0.34
CA ALA A 318 9.82 6.48 1.35
C ALA A 318 11.27 6.69 0.86
N VAL A 319 11.53 6.54 -0.45
CA VAL A 319 12.86 6.81 -1.03
C VAL A 319 13.28 8.26 -0.76
N GLU A 320 12.34 9.18 -0.95
CA GLU A 320 12.56 10.61 -0.76
C GLU A 320 12.54 10.99 0.71
N THR A 321 11.56 10.47 1.47
CA THR A 321 11.46 10.72 2.91
C THR A 321 12.78 10.40 3.60
N LEU A 322 13.40 9.25 3.31
CA LEU A 322 14.68 8.85 3.87
C LEU A 322 15.81 9.85 3.54
N GLY A 323 15.84 10.39 2.31
CA GLY A 323 16.82 11.41 1.92
C GLY A 323 16.59 12.78 2.56
N SER A 324 15.35 13.08 2.96
CA SER A 324 14.97 14.32 3.64
C SER A 324 14.94 14.21 5.18
N THR A 325 15.20 13.02 5.73
CA THR A 325 15.14 12.76 7.16
C THR A 325 16.19 13.59 7.91
N THR A 326 15.75 14.41 8.86
CA THR A 326 16.62 15.20 9.74
C THR A 326 16.80 14.59 11.12
N VAL A 327 15.87 13.72 11.53
CA VAL A 327 15.88 13.01 12.81
C VAL A 327 15.63 11.53 12.55
N ILE A 328 16.57 10.69 12.95
CA ILE A 328 16.41 9.24 12.91
C ILE A 328 16.09 8.79 14.33
N CYS A 329 14.84 8.35 14.53
CA CYS A 329 14.46 7.62 15.74
C CYS A 329 14.75 6.15 15.47
N THR A 330 15.82 5.62 16.06
CA THR A 330 16.15 4.20 15.99
C THR A 330 15.57 3.49 17.19
N ASP A 331 14.97 2.32 16.96
CA ASP A 331 14.74 1.39 18.07
C ASP A 331 16.11 0.88 18.56
N LYS A 332 16.20 0.51 19.84
CA LYS A 332 17.42 -0.07 20.42
C LYS A 332 17.60 -1.50 19.90
N THR A 333 16.50 -2.21 19.72
CA THR A 333 16.52 -3.65 19.75
C THR A 333 16.24 -4.25 18.37
N GLY A 334 17.28 -4.74 17.69
CA GLY A 334 17.15 -5.36 16.37
C GLY A 334 17.09 -4.38 15.19
N THR A 335 17.41 -3.10 15.44
CA THR A 335 17.70 -2.05 14.44
C THR A 335 19.18 -1.68 14.53
#